data_AF-A0A970KPL1-F1
#
_entry.id   AF-A0A970KPL1-F1
#
_cell.length_a   1.000
_cell.length_b   1.000
_cell.length_c   1.000
_cell.angle_alpha   90.00
_cell.angle_beta   90.00
_cell.angle_gamma   90.00
#
_symmetry.space_group_name_H-M   'P 1'
#
loop_
_entity.id
_entity.type
_entity.pdbx_description
1 polymer ?
#
loop_
_entity_poly.entity_id
_entity_poly.type
_entity_poly.pdbx_seq_one_letter_code
_entity_poly.pdbx_strand_id
1 'polypeptide(L)' 'MTEKVLHVLEYDTIISRLADLTTSEISKEMAMNLKPSTDIKQIERHLHETMDAQSLIFKKGLPPFSGI' A
#
# COMPACT_ATOMS: atom_id res chain seq x y z
N MET A 1 14.54 -8.39 -6.89
CA MET A 1 13.28 -9.10 -7.18
C MET A 1 13.09 -9.13 -8.69
N THR A 2 12.67 -10.26 -9.28
CA THR A 2 12.49 -10.39 -10.75
C THR A 2 11.02 -10.33 -11.13
N GLU A 3 10.73 -9.77 -12.30
CA GLU A 3 9.36 -9.57 -12.81
C GLU A 3 8.59 -10.88 -12.94
N LYS A 4 9.25 -11.96 -13.38
CA LYS A 4 8.67 -13.31 -13.45
C LYS A 4 8.15 -13.81 -12.11
N VAL A 5 8.88 -13.54 -11.01
CA VAL A 5 8.46 -13.95 -9.67
C VAL A 5 7.25 -13.14 -9.23
N LEU A 6 7.22 -11.84 -9.50
CA LEU A 6 6.08 -10.98 -9.17
C LEU A 6 4.81 -11.42 -9.90
N HIS A 7 4.92 -11.81 -11.16
CA HIS A 7 3.80 -12.30 -11.94
C HIS A 7 3.27 -13.65 -11.42
N VAL A 8 4.17 -14.59 -11.06
CA VAL A 8 3.77 -15.87 -10.46
C VAL A 8 3.09 -15.69 -9.09
N LEU A 9 3.50 -14.67 -8.35
CA LEU A 9 2.89 -14.30 -7.06
C LEU A 9 1.63 -13.42 -7.21
N GLU A 10 1.19 -13.17 -8.45
CA GLU A 10 0.03 -12.31 -8.77
C GLU A 10 0.13 -10.92 -8.12
N TYR A 11 1.34 -10.38 -8.02
CA TYR A 11 1.59 -9.10 -7.35
C TYR A 11 0.88 -7.94 -8.04
N ASP A 12 0.75 -7.99 -9.37
CA ASP A 12 -0.05 -7.04 -10.16
C ASP A 12 -1.52 -6.99 -9.69
N THR A 13 -2.10 -8.14 -9.38
CA THR A 13 -3.48 -8.25 -8.90
C THR A 13 -3.62 -7.70 -7.48
N ILE A 14 -2.62 -7.94 -6.61
CA ILE A 14 -2.58 -7.39 -5.25
C ILE A 14 -2.55 -5.85 -5.31
N ILE A 15 -1.66 -5.30 -6.15
CA ILE A 15 -1.49 -3.86 -6.31
C ILE A 15 -2.72 -3.21 -6.95
N SER A 16 -3.33 -3.85 -7.96
CA SER A 16 -4.59 -3.36 -8.55
C SER A 16 -5.70 -3.27 -7.49
N ARG A 17 -5.86 -4.31 -6.66
CA ARG A 17 -6.86 -4.30 -5.58
C ARG A 17 -6.58 -3.22 -4.55
N LEU A 18 -5.31 -2.95 -4.23
CA LEU A 18 -4.93 -1.88 -3.33
C LEU A 18 -5.28 -0.50 -3.93
N ALA A 19 -4.96 -0.31 -5.21
CA ALA A 19 -5.23 0.93 -5.93
C ALA A 19 -6.73 1.25 -5.98
N ASP A 20 -7.60 0.24 -6.13
CA ASP A 20 -9.05 0.40 -6.11
C ASP A 20 -9.64 0.82 -4.75
N LEU A 21 -8.86 0.70 -3.66
CA LEU A 21 -9.25 1.18 -2.32
C LEU A 21 -8.85 2.64 -2.06
N THR A 22 -8.12 3.26 -2.99
CA THR A 22 -7.69 4.65 -2.86
C THR A 22 -8.77 5.62 -3.33
N THR A 23 -8.78 6.84 -2.78
CA THR A 23 -9.80 7.86 -3.09
C THR A 23 -9.36 8.88 -4.15
N SER A 24 -8.08 8.92 -4.52
CA SER A 24 -7.49 9.91 -5.44
C SER A 24 -6.76 9.24 -6.57
N GLU A 25 -6.72 9.87 -7.75
CA GLU A 25 -5.95 9.36 -8.88
C GLU A 25 -4.44 9.34 -8.56
N ILE A 26 -3.95 10.32 -7.80
CA ILE A 26 -2.56 10.38 -7.38
C ILE A 26 -2.22 9.21 -6.45
N SER A 27 -3.10 8.90 -5.49
CA SER A 27 -2.87 7.77 -4.58
C SER A 27 -3.03 6.42 -5.28
N LYS A 28 -3.90 6.35 -6.30
CA LYS A 28 -4.01 5.20 -7.19
C LYS A 28 -2.71 4.94 -7.95
N GLU A 29 -2.12 5.97 -8.55
CA GLU A 29 -0.83 5.89 -9.24
C GLU A 29 0.30 5.50 -8.26
N MET A 30 0.31 6.07 -7.06
CA MET A 30 1.28 5.69 -6.02
C MET A 30 1.15 4.22 -5.64
N ALA A 31 -0.07 3.73 -5.43
CA ALA A 31 -0.33 2.32 -5.13
C ALA A 31 0.15 1.42 -6.28
N MET A 32 -0.17 1.76 -7.53
CA MET A 32 0.26 1.02 -8.73
C MET A 32 1.77 0.92 -8.90
N ASN A 33 2.52 1.92 -8.42
CA ASN A 33 3.97 1.99 -8.52
C ASN A 33 4.73 1.36 -7.34
N LEU A 34 4.03 0.83 -6.32
CA LEU A 34 4.67 0.17 -5.19
C LEU A 34 5.46 -1.06 -5.65
N LYS A 35 6.66 -1.22 -5.07
CA LYS A 35 7.54 -2.37 -5.31
C LYS A 35 7.93 -3.00 -3.99
N PRO A 36 8.06 -4.34 -3.93
CA PRO A 36 8.52 -5.00 -2.71
C PRO A 36 9.96 -4.58 -2.39
N SER A 37 10.19 -4.25 -1.12
CA SER A 37 11.52 -3.97 -0.59
C SER A 37 12.23 -5.26 -0.21
N THR A 38 13.56 -5.27 -0.31
CA THR A 38 14.43 -6.32 0.23
C THR A 38 15.30 -5.80 1.39
N ASP A 39 15.18 -4.52 1.73
CA ASP A 39 15.84 -3.90 2.87
C ASP A 39 14.97 -4.05 4.12
N ILE A 40 15.50 -4.72 5.14
CA ILE A 40 14.77 -5.01 6.38
C ILE A 40 14.32 -3.76 7.13
N LYS A 41 15.14 -2.70 7.17
CA LYS A 41 14.78 -1.45 7.87
C LYS A 41 13.62 -0.75 7.18
N GLN A 42 13.62 -0.76 5.85
CA GLN A 42 12.52 -0.22 5.07
C GLN A 42 11.23 -1.04 5.25
N ILE A 43 11.35 -2.37 5.30
CA ILE A 43 10.22 -3.26 5.56
C ILE A 43 9.61 -2.97 6.93
N GLU A 44 10.43 -2.96 7.99
CA GLU A 44 9.99 -2.66 9.35
C GLU A 44 9.33 -1.30 9.45
N ARG A 45 9.92 -0.27 8.83
CA ARG A 45 9.35 1.07 8.80
C ARG A 45 7.98 1.11 8.13
N HIS A 46 7.83 0.54 6.94
CA HIS A 46 6.55 0.52 6.23
C HIS A 46 5.48 -0.27 6.98
N LEU A 47 5.85 -1.38 7.62
CA LEU A 47 4.93 -2.17 8.44
C LEU A 47 4.46 -1.38 9.67
N HIS A 48 5.38 -0.67 10.34
CA HIS A 48 5.05 0.18 11.47
C HIS A 48 4.09 1.31 11.07
N GLU A 49 4.41 2.04 9.98
CA GLU A 49 3.55 3.10 9.44
C GLU A 49 2.14 2.59 9.10
N THR A 50 2.04 1.39 8.51
CA THR A 50 0.76 0.74 8.20
C THR A 50 -0.03 0.37 9.47
N MET A 51 0.66 -0.17 10.49
CA MET A 51 0.04 -0.55 11.76
C MET A 51 -0.47 0.67 12.54
N ASP A 52 0.29 1.76 12.53
CA ASP A 52 -0.11 3.03 13.12
C ASP A 52 -1.35 3.60 12.43
N ALA A 53 -1.35 3.63 11.09
CA ALA A 53 -2.49 4.10 10.31
C ALA A 53 -3.75 3.26 10.60
N GLN A 54 -3.62 1.93 10.62
CA GLN A 54 -4.71 1.02 10.98
C GLN A 54 -5.24 1.32 12.40
N SER A 55 -4.35 1.44 13.38
CA SER A 55 -4.69 1.73 14.78
C SER A 55 -5.43 3.06 14.92
N LEU A 56 -5.01 4.09 14.17
CA LEU A 56 -5.70 5.38 14.12
C LEU A 56 -7.10 5.24 13.54
N ILE A 57 -7.27 4.49 12.44
CA ILE A 57 -8.59 4.26 11.84
C ILE A 57 -9.52 3.56 12.84
N PHE A 58 -9.05 2.53 13.54
CA PHE A 58 -9.87 1.84 14.54
C PHE A 58 -10.24 2.72 15.74
N LYS A 59 -9.32 3.58 16.19
CA LYS A 59 -9.53 4.41 17.40
C LYS A 59 -10.31 5.69 17.12
N LYS A 60 -10.08 6.31 15.96
CA LYS A 60 -10.57 7.66 15.62
C LYS A 60 -11.50 7.69 14.42
N GLY A 61 -11.70 6.56 13.74
CA GLY A 61 -12.42 6.50 12.47
C GLY A 61 -11.54 6.90 11.29
N LEU A 62 -12.13 6.88 10.09
CA LEU A 62 -11.44 7.25 8.87
C LEU A 62 -11.05 8.74 8.91
N PRO A 63 -9.81 9.11 8.54
CA PRO A 63 -9.43 10.51 8.47
C PRO A 63 -10.22 11.23 7.38
N PRO A 64 -10.44 12.56 7.50
CA PRO A 64 -11.26 13.35 6.57
C PRO A 64 -10.54 13.65 5.24
N PHE A 65 -9.73 12.71 4.75
CA PHE A 65 -8.99 12.83 3.48
C PHE A 65 -9.78 12.27 2.28
N SER A 66 -11.01 11.80 2.49
CA SER A 66 -11.89 11.34 1.42
C SER A 66 -12.28 12.51 0.53
N GLY A 67 -11.63 12.66 -0.63
CA GLY A 67 -11.94 13.69 -1.64
C GLY A 67 -10.78 14.58 -2.07
N ILE A 68 -9.55 14.29 -1.64
CA ILE A 68 -8.31 14.91 -2.17
C ILE A 68 -7.85 14.16 -3.40
#